data_AF-A0A401GCA4-F1
#
_entry.id   AF-A0A401GCA4-F1
#
_cell.length_a   1.000
_cell.length_b   1.000
_cell.length_c   1.000
_cell.angle_alpha   90.00
_cell.angle_beta   90.00
_cell.angle_gamma   90.00
#
_symmetry.space_group_name_H-M   'P 1'
#
loop_
_entity.id
_entity.type
_entity.pdbx_description
1 polymer ?
#
loop_
_entity_poly.entity_id
_entity_poly.type
_entity_poly.pdbx_seq_one_letter_code
_entity_poly.pdbx_strand_id
1 'polypeptide(L)'
;MSSPARSRVSPTRTRNRNSGVPPGFLAPPKPRRIDQMTTRELHDLYNRNAKALAEPTASSSTYAQRMNAEQAAIEARLVELVGVQAIQDRLQRTKIEDDPEPMTIDASAQRPTPTYRPITAKQRALAGYLPQPNGAHSDFTLEEAIRLEQEGHALNLKRQQEHIERKRRQGLPIKGESETRAQMEARMWAFMNHKPTESDMEGDDSSSDDDDPSTWFEDNQDDGRKGQDIVYPDEEDYSKVIRVDESKIRCYSDW
;
A
#
# COMPACT_ATOMS: atom_id res chain seq x y z
N MET A 1 -63.22 -47.82 20.69
CA MET A 1 -62.91 -46.41 21.03
C MET A 1 -61.48 -46.35 21.56
N SER A 2 -60.56 -45.72 20.85
CA SER A 2 -59.19 -45.43 21.35
C SER A 2 -58.71 -44.15 20.69
N SER A 3 -58.43 -43.14 21.50
CA SER A 3 -58.09 -41.78 21.08
C SER A 3 -56.64 -41.69 20.57
N PRO A 4 -56.33 -40.86 19.56
CA PRO A 4 -54.95 -40.57 19.21
C PRO A 4 -54.35 -39.52 20.17
N ALA A 5 -53.10 -39.74 20.56
CA ALA A 5 -52.32 -38.84 21.40
C ALA A 5 -52.03 -37.51 20.69
N ARG A 6 -52.42 -36.39 21.30
CA ARG A 6 -52.04 -35.04 20.87
C ARG A 6 -50.59 -34.78 21.23
N SER A 7 -49.71 -34.84 20.23
CA SER A 7 -48.36 -34.28 20.27
C SER A 7 -48.45 -32.77 20.54
N ARG A 8 -47.83 -32.31 21.63
CA ARG A 8 -47.67 -30.88 21.97
C ARG A 8 -46.55 -30.33 21.09
N VAL A 9 -46.92 -29.55 20.08
CA VAL A 9 -45.97 -28.75 19.29
C VAL A 9 -45.55 -27.57 20.15
N SER A 10 -44.31 -27.60 20.64
CA SER A 10 -43.67 -26.45 21.29
C SER A 10 -43.59 -25.28 20.29
N PRO A 11 -43.88 -24.03 20.69
CA PRO A 11 -43.71 -22.89 19.80
C PRO A 11 -42.22 -22.68 19.57
N THR A 12 -41.78 -22.90 18.33
CA THR A 12 -40.47 -22.50 17.83
C THR A 12 -40.40 -20.98 17.93
N ARG A 13 -39.84 -20.49 19.05
CA ARG A 13 -39.52 -19.08 19.25
C ARG A 13 -38.57 -18.68 18.13
N THR A 14 -39.09 -17.99 17.12
CA THR A 14 -38.29 -17.31 16.10
C THR A 14 -37.41 -16.31 16.84
N ARG A 15 -36.16 -16.69 17.10
CA ARG A 15 -35.11 -15.76 17.52
C ARG A 15 -34.97 -14.75 16.39
N ASN A 16 -35.68 -13.64 16.52
CA ASN A 16 -35.51 -12.47 15.70
C ASN A 16 -34.05 -12.06 15.87
N ARG A 17 -33.25 -12.31 14.83
CA ARG A 17 -31.80 -12.10 14.84
C ARG A 17 -31.54 -10.60 15.00
N ASN A 18 -31.12 -10.23 16.20
CA ASN A 18 -30.14 -9.20 16.50
C ASN A 18 -30.19 -7.97 15.57
N SER A 19 -31.09 -7.02 15.82
CA SER A 19 -30.64 -5.63 15.71
C SER A 19 -29.65 -5.46 16.85
N GLY A 20 -28.34 -5.40 16.57
CA GLY A 20 -27.29 -5.14 17.56
C GLY A 20 -27.35 -3.73 18.18
N VAL A 21 -28.54 -3.13 18.20
CA VAL A 21 -28.85 -1.79 18.66
C VAL A 21 -29.68 -1.94 19.93
N PRO A 22 -29.19 -1.44 21.08
CA PRO A 22 -29.94 -1.47 22.32
C PRO A 22 -31.30 -0.76 22.18
N PRO A 23 -32.33 -1.22 22.90
CA PRO A 23 -33.64 -0.57 22.90
C PRO A 23 -33.51 0.91 23.32
N GLY A 24 -34.14 1.81 22.56
CA GLY A 24 -34.05 3.26 22.73
C GLY A 24 -33.07 3.97 21.80
N PHE A 25 -32.24 3.24 21.04
CA PHE A 25 -31.32 3.80 20.07
C PHE A 25 -31.85 3.67 18.63
N LEU A 26 -31.60 4.69 17.81
CA LEU A 26 -31.87 4.63 16.38
C LEU A 26 -30.81 3.77 15.69
N ALA A 27 -31.24 2.78 14.90
CA ALA A 27 -30.31 1.99 14.11
C ALA A 27 -29.66 2.88 13.05
N PRO A 28 -28.33 2.78 12.84
CA PRO A 28 -27.68 3.52 11.77
C PRO A 28 -28.28 3.11 10.41
N PRO A 29 -28.37 4.05 9.45
CA PRO A 29 -28.88 3.74 8.13
C PRO A 29 -28.03 2.63 7.51
N LYS A 30 -28.70 1.62 6.93
CA LYS A 30 -28.01 0.51 6.27
C LYS A 30 -27.17 1.07 5.11
N PRO A 31 -25.94 0.59 4.90
CA PRO A 31 -25.15 0.99 3.76
C PRO A 31 -25.91 0.67 2.48
N ARG A 32 -26.04 1.66 1.59
CA ARG A 32 -26.69 1.49 0.29
C ARG A 32 -25.80 0.62 -0.62
N ARG A 33 -26.42 -0.12 -1.53
CA ARG A 33 -25.69 -0.88 -2.57
C ARG A 33 -25.16 0.09 -3.63
N ILE A 34 -23.96 -0.18 -4.15
CA ILE A 34 -23.27 0.64 -5.15
C ILE A 34 -24.16 0.88 -6.38
N ASP A 35 -24.93 -0.14 -6.80
CA ASP A 35 -25.82 -0.09 -7.97
C ASP A 35 -26.92 1.00 -7.88
N GLN A 36 -27.30 1.38 -6.67
CA GLN A 36 -28.40 2.30 -6.38
C GLN A 36 -27.94 3.74 -6.09
N MET A 37 -26.63 3.99 -6.07
CA MET A 37 -26.09 5.31 -5.74
C MET A 37 -26.06 6.23 -6.97
N THR A 38 -26.23 7.52 -6.71
CA THR A 38 -26.05 8.56 -7.72
C THR A 38 -24.57 8.78 -8.04
N THR A 39 -24.25 9.38 -9.20
CA THR A 39 -22.86 9.67 -9.61
C THR A 39 -22.09 10.47 -8.56
N ARG A 40 -22.75 11.45 -7.92
CA ARG A 40 -22.16 12.23 -6.82
C ARG A 40 -21.86 11.37 -5.60
N GLU A 41 -22.81 10.55 -5.17
CA GLU A 41 -22.62 9.64 -4.03
C GLU A 41 -21.49 8.62 -4.30
N LEU A 42 -21.36 8.14 -5.54
CA LEU A 42 -20.28 7.24 -5.96
C LEU A 42 -18.90 7.91 -5.87
N HIS A 43 -18.77 9.16 -6.31
CA HIS A 43 -17.53 9.93 -6.14
C HIS A 43 -17.21 10.19 -4.66
N ASP A 44 -18.20 10.54 -3.85
CA ASP A 44 -18.01 10.75 -2.40
C ASP A 44 -17.52 9.47 -1.71
N LEU A 45 -18.06 8.31 -2.10
CA LEU A 45 -17.65 7.00 -1.56
C LEU A 45 -16.24 6.63 -2.04
N TYR A 46 -15.96 6.82 -3.33
CA TYR A 46 -14.62 6.63 -3.90
C TYR A 46 -13.55 7.42 -3.14
N ASN A 47 -13.83 8.70 -2.87
CA ASN A 47 -12.91 9.58 -2.15
C ASN A 47 -12.70 9.13 -0.68
N ARG A 48 -13.76 8.67 -0.01
CA ARG A 48 -13.65 8.10 1.35
C ARG A 48 -12.80 6.83 1.35
N ASN A 49 -13.04 5.91 0.42
CA ASN A 49 -12.27 4.67 0.29
C ASN A 49 -10.80 4.97 -0.04
N ALA A 50 -10.54 5.95 -0.93
CA ALA A 50 -9.18 6.39 -1.27
C ALA A 50 -8.46 7.00 -0.06
N LYS A 51 -9.16 7.80 0.76
CA LYS A 51 -8.60 8.33 2.01
C LYS A 51 -8.30 7.22 3.01
N ALA A 52 -9.22 6.26 3.19
CA ALA A 52 -9.02 5.12 4.08
C ALA A 52 -7.84 4.23 3.64
N LEU A 53 -7.64 4.05 2.34
CA LEU A 53 -6.49 3.32 1.79
C LEU A 53 -5.17 4.10 1.89
N ALA A 54 -5.22 5.43 1.97
CA ALA A 54 -4.04 6.27 2.17
C ALA A 54 -3.58 6.30 3.64
N GLU A 55 -4.46 5.99 4.59
CA GLU A 55 -4.14 5.93 6.01
C GLU A 55 -3.40 4.61 6.33
N PRO A 56 -2.19 4.65 6.93
CA PRO A 56 -1.36 3.45 7.16
C PRO A 56 -1.97 2.46 8.16
N THR A 57 -2.93 2.92 8.97
CA THR A 57 -3.65 2.12 9.98
C THR A 57 -4.61 1.11 9.35
N ALA A 58 -4.97 1.26 8.06
CA ALA A 58 -5.86 0.35 7.33
C ALA A 58 -5.15 -0.89 6.75
N SER A 59 -3.93 -1.21 7.20
CA SER A 59 -3.08 -2.31 6.71
C SER A 59 -3.56 -3.72 7.07
N SER A 60 -4.84 -3.92 7.41
CA SER A 60 -5.42 -5.26 7.46
C SER A 60 -5.60 -5.75 6.02
N SER A 61 -4.90 -6.83 5.66
CA SER A 61 -4.87 -7.40 4.31
C SER A 61 -6.26 -7.65 3.72
N THR A 62 -7.21 -8.09 4.54
CA THR A 62 -8.60 -8.36 4.12
C THR A 62 -9.43 -7.08 3.96
N TYR A 63 -9.21 -6.08 4.82
CA TYR A 63 -9.89 -4.78 4.73
C TYR A 63 -9.47 -4.04 3.46
N ALA A 64 -8.17 -3.98 3.19
CA ALA A 64 -7.63 -3.35 1.98
C ALA A 64 -8.12 -4.05 0.70
N GLN A 65 -8.16 -5.39 0.68
CA GLN A 65 -8.73 -6.15 -0.43
C GLN A 65 -10.21 -5.80 -0.68
N ARG A 66 -11.02 -5.72 0.38
CA ARG A 66 -12.43 -5.34 0.26
C ARG A 66 -12.58 -3.92 -0.28
N MET A 67 -11.81 -2.97 0.23
CA MET A 67 -11.84 -1.57 -0.24
C MET A 67 -11.43 -1.45 -1.71
N ASN A 68 -10.41 -2.20 -2.14
CA ASN A 68 -10.00 -2.24 -3.55
C ASN A 68 -11.09 -2.83 -4.44
N ALA A 69 -11.76 -3.91 -4.01
CA ALA A 69 -12.88 -4.50 -4.73
C ALA A 69 -14.07 -3.52 -4.84
N GLU A 70 -14.37 -2.78 -3.77
CA GLU A 70 -15.38 -1.72 -3.80
C GLU A 70 -14.99 -0.58 -4.75
N GLN A 71 -13.72 -0.15 -4.76
CA GLN A 71 -13.24 0.87 -5.71
C GLN A 71 -13.41 0.41 -7.16
N ALA A 72 -13.04 -0.83 -7.48
CA ALA A 72 -13.22 -1.38 -8.81
C ALA A 72 -14.72 -1.42 -9.22
N ALA A 73 -15.61 -1.76 -8.30
CA ALA A 73 -17.06 -1.75 -8.55
C ALA A 73 -17.60 -0.32 -8.77
N ILE A 74 -17.12 0.66 -8.01
CA ILE A 74 -17.50 2.07 -8.18
C ILE A 74 -17.03 2.61 -9.52
N GLU A 75 -15.79 2.33 -9.91
CA GLU A 75 -15.23 2.74 -11.21
C GLU A 75 -16.02 2.14 -12.36
N ALA A 76 -16.34 0.84 -12.31
CA ALA A 76 -17.17 0.19 -13.32
C ALA A 76 -18.54 0.87 -13.46
N ARG A 77 -19.18 1.23 -12.35
CA ARG A 77 -20.48 1.91 -12.35
C ARG A 77 -20.40 3.34 -12.87
N LEU A 78 -19.34 4.08 -12.52
CA LEU A 78 -19.12 5.43 -13.04
C LEU A 78 -18.87 5.42 -14.55
N VAL A 79 -18.11 4.44 -15.06
CA VAL A 79 -17.91 4.24 -16.50
C VAL A 79 -19.23 3.91 -17.19
N GLU A 80 -20.08 3.08 -16.59
CA GLU A 80 -21.41 2.79 -17.15
C GLU A 80 -22.29 4.05 -17.25
N LEU A 81 -22.34 4.87 -16.19
CA LEU A 81 -23.21 6.06 -16.17
C LEU A 81 -22.67 7.21 -17.02
N VAL A 82 -21.38 7.53 -16.90
CA VAL A 82 -20.76 8.68 -17.57
C VAL A 82 -20.23 8.32 -18.96
N GLY A 83 -19.70 7.11 -19.13
CA GLY A 83 -19.17 6.63 -20.39
C GLY A 83 -20.27 6.46 -21.45
N VAL A 84 -21.47 6.01 -21.06
CA VAL A 84 -22.60 5.91 -21.99
C VAL A 84 -23.04 7.29 -22.48
N GLN A 85 -23.06 8.32 -21.61
CA GLN A 85 -23.36 9.69 -22.03
C GLN A 85 -22.31 10.24 -23.00
N ALA A 86 -21.02 10.01 -22.72
CA ALA A 86 -19.95 10.43 -23.62
C ALA A 86 -20.01 9.74 -24.99
N ILE A 87 -20.42 8.46 -25.03
CA ILE A 87 -20.64 7.72 -26.29
C ILE A 87 -21.83 8.30 -27.03
N GLN A 88 -22.95 8.55 -26.34
CA GLN A 88 -24.15 9.15 -26.95
C GLN A 88 -23.85 10.54 -27.54
N ASP A 89 -23.13 11.38 -26.81
CA ASP A 89 -22.68 12.69 -27.27
C ASP A 89 -21.78 12.60 -28.51
N ARG A 90 -20.85 11.62 -28.53
CA ARG A 90 -19.98 11.39 -29.69
C ARG A 90 -20.77 10.91 -30.89
N LEU A 91 -21.69 9.96 -30.71
CA LEU A 91 -22.57 9.46 -31.77
C LEU A 91 -23.46 10.56 -32.37
N GLN A 92 -23.94 11.49 -31.54
CA GLN A 92 -24.70 12.64 -32.02
C GLN A 92 -23.85 13.63 -32.83
N ARG A 93 -22.55 13.75 -32.52
CA ARG A 93 -21.62 14.63 -33.23
C ARG A 93 -20.99 13.98 -34.47
N THR A 94 -20.96 12.65 -34.56
CA THR A 94 -20.50 11.95 -35.76
C THR A 94 -21.57 12.01 -36.84
N LYS A 95 -21.36 12.87 -37.84
CA LYS A 95 -22.12 12.86 -39.09
C LYS A 95 -21.34 11.98 -40.08
N ILE A 96 -21.95 10.89 -40.52
CA ILE A 96 -21.39 10.05 -41.60
C ILE A 96 -21.71 10.79 -42.89
N GLU A 97 -20.70 11.35 -43.54
CA GLU A 97 -20.81 11.89 -44.89
C GLU A 97 -20.38 10.78 -45.87
N ASP A 98 -21.28 10.39 -46.77
CA ASP A 98 -21.07 9.36 -47.81
C ASP A 98 -20.19 9.91 -48.95
N ASP A 99 -18.98 10.41 -48.64
CA ASP A 99 -18.01 10.83 -49.66
C ASP A 99 -16.99 9.70 -49.94
N PRO A 100 -16.59 9.49 -51.21
CA PRO A 100 -15.76 8.36 -51.64
C PRO A 100 -14.25 8.51 -51.37
N GLU A 101 -13.84 9.41 -50.46
CA GLU A 101 -12.42 9.59 -50.11
C GLU A 101 -12.03 8.68 -48.93
N PRO A 102 -10.83 8.05 -48.96
CA PRO A 102 -10.40 7.10 -47.93
C PRO A 102 -10.26 7.80 -46.58
N MET A 103 -11.01 7.32 -45.59
CA MET A 103 -10.97 7.77 -44.20
C MET A 103 -9.53 7.87 -43.67
N THR A 104 -8.99 9.08 -43.61
CA THR A 104 -7.76 9.40 -42.89
C THR A 104 -8.08 9.42 -41.39
N ILE A 105 -7.90 8.25 -40.76
CA ILE A 105 -7.94 8.13 -39.30
C ILE A 105 -6.73 8.89 -38.76
N ASP A 106 -6.97 10.08 -38.22
CA ASP A 106 -5.95 10.83 -37.50
C ASP A 106 -5.48 10.00 -36.30
N ALA A 107 -4.19 9.68 -36.26
CA ALA A 107 -3.55 8.79 -35.29
C ALA A 107 -3.41 9.42 -33.89
N SER A 108 -4.36 10.27 -33.48
CA SER A 108 -4.36 11.00 -32.22
C SER A 108 -5.20 10.33 -31.11
N ALA A 109 -5.88 9.21 -31.40
CA ALA A 109 -6.55 8.39 -30.39
C ALA A 109 -5.62 7.29 -29.85
N GLN A 110 -4.52 7.69 -29.18
CA GLN A 110 -3.74 6.78 -28.35
C GLN A 110 -4.66 6.14 -27.29
N ARG A 111 -4.79 4.80 -27.35
CA ARG A 111 -5.32 3.99 -26.25
C ARG A 111 -4.69 4.46 -24.93
N PRO A 112 -5.46 4.64 -23.84
CA PRO A 112 -4.86 4.77 -22.52
C PRO A 112 -4.21 3.42 -22.20
N THR A 113 -2.90 3.30 -22.44
CA THR A 113 -2.10 2.22 -21.90
C THR A 113 -2.28 2.23 -20.39
N PRO A 114 -2.53 1.09 -19.73
CA PRO A 114 -2.61 1.05 -18.27
C PRO A 114 -1.27 1.57 -17.73
N THR A 115 -1.30 2.78 -17.18
CA THR A 115 -0.14 3.38 -16.54
C THR A 115 0.07 2.61 -15.24
N TYR A 116 0.92 1.59 -15.29
CA TYR A 116 1.41 0.92 -14.10
C TYR A 116 2.06 1.99 -13.23
N ARG A 117 1.41 2.39 -12.13
CA ARG A 117 2.00 3.28 -11.14
C ARG A 117 2.83 2.41 -10.20
N PRO A 118 4.17 2.39 -10.31
CA PRO A 118 4.98 1.67 -9.34
C PRO A 118 4.72 2.25 -7.95
N ILE A 119 4.68 1.35 -6.96
CA ILE A 119 4.57 1.67 -5.53
C ILE A 119 5.47 2.86 -5.22
N THR A 120 4.96 3.86 -4.51
CA THR A 120 5.61 5.16 -4.25
C THR A 120 7.04 5.00 -3.70
N ALA A 121 7.31 3.93 -2.95
CA ALA A 121 8.66 3.55 -2.50
C ALA A 121 9.62 3.24 -3.66
N LYS A 122 9.18 2.48 -4.67
CA LYS A 122 9.94 2.23 -5.89
C LYS A 122 10.11 3.49 -6.72
N GLN A 123 9.09 4.37 -6.79
CA GLN A 123 9.22 5.68 -7.45
C GLN A 123 10.24 6.59 -6.77
N ARG A 124 10.27 6.62 -5.43
CA ARG A 124 11.24 7.40 -4.66
C ARG A 124 12.66 6.85 -4.81
N ALA A 125 12.82 5.52 -4.84
CA ALA A 125 14.12 4.90 -5.11
C ALA A 125 14.59 5.15 -6.55
N LEU A 126 13.69 5.05 -7.54
CA LEU A 126 14.01 5.38 -8.94
C LEU A 126 14.33 6.87 -9.13
N ALA A 127 13.59 7.76 -8.48
CA ALA A 127 13.86 9.20 -8.51
C ALA A 127 15.22 9.57 -7.87
N GLY A 128 15.72 8.77 -6.93
CA GLY A 128 17.07 8.92 -6.39
C GLY A 128 18.18 8.37 -7.30
N TYR A 129 17.84 7.53 -8.29
CA TYR A 129 18.79 6.85 -9.17
C TYR A 129 18.70 7.27 -10.65
N LEU A 130 17.67 8.04 -11.03
CA LEU A 130 17.54 8.63 -12.35
C LEU A 130 18.56 9.77 -12.49
N PRO A 131 19.52 9.72 -13.44
CA PRO A 131 20.29 10.89 -13.80
C PRO A 131 19.31 11.91 -14.36
N GLN A 132 19.19 13.05 -13.68
CA GLN A 132 18.34 14.18 -14.08
C GLN A 132 18.57 14.49 -15.57
N PRO A 133 17.54 14.45 -16.44
CA PRO A 133 17.66 14.80 -17.85
C PRO A 133 17.63 16.32 -18.02
N ASN A 134 18.45 17.02 -17.24
CA ASN A 134 18.81 18.40 -17.48
C ASN A 134 20.32 18.43 -17.58
N GLY A 135 20.81 18.68 -18.78
CA GLY A 135 22.09 19.34 -19.00
C GLY A 135 22.07 20.77 -18.43
N ALA A 136 21.76 20.90 -17.15
CA ALA A 136 22.23 22.01 -16.36
C ALA A 136 23.58 21.54 -15.84
N HIS A 137 24.65 22.09 -16.40
CA HIS A 137 25.86 22.26 -15.64
C HIS A 137 25.42 22.80 -14.28
N SER A 138 25.46 21.95 -13.24
CA SER A 138 25.32 22.46 -11.89
C SER A 138 26.63 23.17 -11.65
N ASP A 139 26.69 24.44 -12.03
CA ASP A 139 27.72 25.37 -11.64
C ASP A 139 27.57 25.68 -10.14
N PHE A 140 27.47 24.63 -9.31
CA PHE A 140 27.74 24.73 -7.90
C PHE A 140 29.17 25.20 -7.81
N THR A 141 29.34 26.48 -7.48
CA THR A 141 30.65 27.03 -7.19
C THR A 141 31.31 26.15 -6.12
N LEU A 142 32.62 25.95 -6.19
CA LEU A 142 33.36 25.13 -5.23
C LEU A 142 33.04 25.53 -3.77
N GLU A 143 32.81 26.83 -3.56
CA GLU A 143 32.40 27.40 -2.28
C GLU A 143 31.00 26.92 -1.82
N GLU A 144 30.04 26.83 -2.73
CA GLU A 144 28.70 26.31 -2.44
C GLU A 144 28.73 24.80 -2.11
N ALA A 145 29.57 24.03 -2.82
CA ALA A 145 29.76 22.61 -2.53
C ALA A 145 30.34 22.39 -1.12
N ILE A 146 31.36 23.18 -0.73
CA ILE A 146 31.96 23.13 0.61
C ILE A 146 30.93 23.51 1.68
N ARG A 147 30.12 24.54 1.42
CA ARG A 147 29.07 24.97 2.36
C ARG A 147 28.01 23.89 2.57
N LEU A 148 27.57 23.23 1.52
CA LEU A 148 26.62 22.11 1.59
C LEU A 148 27.20 20.91 2.33
N GLU A 149 28.48 20.62 2.14
CA GLU A 149 29.17 19.56 2.89
C GLU A 149 29.22 19.86 4.39
N GLN A 150 29.56 21.10 4.77
CA GLN A 150 29.60 21.52 6.16
C GLN A 150 28.21 21.49 6.82
N GLU A 151 27.17 21.97 6.13
CA GLU A 151 25.79 21.96 6.63
C GLU A 151 25.26 20.52 6.76
N GLY A 152 25.51 19.68 5.74
CA GLY A 152 25.13 18.27 5.76
C GLY A 152 25.83 17.50 6.88
N HIS A 153 27.11 17.76 7.11
CA HIS A 153 27.88 17.15 8.19
C HIS A 153 27.34 17.56 9.57
N ALA A 154 27.05 18.84 9.78
CA ALA A 154 26.48 19.33 11.03
C ALA A 154 25.11 18.70 11.34
N LEU A 155 24.25 18.58 10.33
CA LEU A 155 22.93 17.94 10.48
C LEU A 155 23.07 16.45 10.82
N ASN A 156 24.01 15.75 10.16
CA ASN A 156 24.26 14.34 10.41
C ASN A 156 24.78 14.09 11.84
N LEU A 157 25.71 14.93 12.32
CA LEU A 157 26.17 14.88 13.71
C LEU A 157 25.04 15.09 14.71
N LYS A 158 24.17 16.08 14.48
CA LYS A 158 23.01 16.32 15.35
C LYS A 158 22.10 15.10 15.43
N ARG A 159 21.80 14.48 14.28
CA ARG A 159 20.97 13.26 14.22
C ARG A 159 21.61 12.10 14.98
N GLN A 160 22.94 11.94 14.87
CA GLN A 160 23.68 10.93 15.62
C GLN A 160 23.62 11.19 17.13
N GLN A 161 23.82 12.44 17.55
CA GLN A 161 23.73 12.83 18.96
C GLN A 161 22.34 12.57 19.55
N GLU A 162 21.26 12.96 18.85
CA GLU A 162 19.89 12.69 19.28
C GLU A 162 19.60 11.20 19.40
N HIS A 163 20.12 10.39 18.48
CA HIS A 163 19.97 8.94 18.53
C HIS A 163 20.76 8.31 19.69
N ILE A 164 21.95 8.81 19.99
CA ILE A 164 22.76 8.39 21.15
C ILE A 164 22.09 8.82 22.46
N GLU A 165 21.58 10.05 22.54
CA GLU A 165 20.87 10.55 23.72
C GLU A 165 19.58 9.77 23.97
N ARG A 166 18.82 9.44 22.92
CA ARG A 166 17.63 8.58 23.03
C ARG A 166 17.98 7.21 23.58
N LYS A 167 19.07 6.60 23.08
CA LYS A 167 19.58 5.32 23.61
C LYS A 167 20.01 5.43 25.07
N ARG A 168 20.68 6.53 25.43
CA ARG A 168 21.10 6.81 26.82
C ARG A 168 19.90 6.96 27.76
N ARG A 169 18.83 7.64 27.33
CA ARG A 169 17.58 7.78 28.10
C ARG A 169 16.86 6.44 28.28
N GLN A 170 16.93 5.56 27.29
CA GLN A 170 16.33 4.22 27.32
C GLN A 170 17.22 3.16 28.00
N GLY A 171 18.43 3.51 28.46
CA GLY A 171 19.36 2.56 29.08
C GLY A 171 19.89 1.47 28.13
N LEU A 172 19.83 1.73 26.81
CA LEU A 172 20.35 0.82 25.80
C LEU A 172 21.87 0.97 25.65
N PRO A 173 22.62 -0.14 25.53
CA PRO A 173 24.07 -0.08 25.39
C PRO A 173 24.46 0.65 24.09
N ILE A 174 25.35 1.62 24.21
CA ILE A 174 25.90 2.36 23.07
C ILE A 174 27.05 1.52 22.49
N LYS A 175 27.01 1.31 21.17
CA LYS A 175 27.96 0.45 20.46
C LYS A 175 29.38 1.03 20.61
N GLY A 176 30.26 0.33 21.30
CA GLY A 176 31.66 0.74 21.54
C GLY A 176 32.01 1.01 23.01
N GLU A 177 31.02 1.14 23.89
CA GLU A 177 31.24 1.17 25.33
C GLU A 177 31.19 -0.25 25.89
N SER A 178 32.34 -0.84 26.19
CA SER A 178 32.38 -2.01 27.08
C SER A 178 32.07 -1.51 28.48
N GLU A 179 30.85 -1.76 28.97
CA GLU A 179 30.47 -1.41 30.34
C GLU A 179 31.52 -1.99 31.30
N THR A 180 32.08 -1.14 32.16
CA THR A 180 33.02 -1.60 33.19
C THR A 180 32.31 -2.57 34.12
N ARG A 181 33.01 -3.58 34.65
CA ARG A 181 32.41 -4.62 35.53
C ARG A 181 31.56 -4.02 36.66
N ALA A 182 31.99 -2.90 37.22
CA ALA A 182 31.25 -2.17 38.26
C ALA A 182 29.90 -1.61 37.79
N GLN A 183 29.81 -1.14 36.55
CA GLN A 183 28.54 -0.64 35.97
C GLN A 183 27.57 -1.80 35.70
N MET A 184 28.07 -2.93 35.21
CA MET A 184 27.28 -4.14 35.01
C MET A 184 26.71 -4.67 36.33
N GLU A 185 27.55 -4.74 37.38
CA GLU A 185 27.12 -5.15 38.73
C GLU A 185 26.12 -4.15 39.33
N ALA A 186 26.31 -2.84 39.13
CA ALA A 186 25.35 -1.82 39.57
C ALA A 186 23.99 -1.94 38.87
N ARG A 187 23.98 -2.23 37.56
CA ARG A 187 22.75 -2.45 36.79
C ARG A 187 22.03 -3.72 37.24
N MET A 188 22.78 -4.80 37.48
CA MET A 188 22.25 -6.05 38.01
C MET A 188 21.68 -5.84 39.42
N TRP A 189 22.36 -5.07 40.27
CA TRP A 189 21.91 -4.76 41.62
C TRP A 189 20.69 -3.83 41.64
N ALA A 190 20.64 -2.86 40.72
CA ALA A 190 19.46 -2.03 40.50
C ALA A 190 18.26 -2.89 40.07
N PHE A 191 18.45 -3.81 39.11
CA PHE A 191 17.40 -4.74 38.68
C PHE A 191 16.90 -5.63 39.83
N MET A 192 17.80 -6.19 40.64
CA MET A 192 17.44 -7.06 41.77
C MET A 192 16.70 -6.33 42.89
N ASN A 193 16.92 -5.02 43.06
CA ASN A 193 16.31 -4.20 44.11
C ASN A 193 15.21 -3.26 43.60
N HIS A 194 14.97 -3.22 42.29
CA HIS A 194 13.94 -2.37 41.71
C HIS A 194 12.58 -2.92 42.10
N LYS A 195 11.79 -2.10 42.80
CA LYS A 195 10.38 -2.39 43.01
C LYS A 195 9.65 -1.82 41.81
N PRO A 196 8.89 -2.64 41.06
CA PRO A 196 8.11 -2.14 39.93
C PRO A 196 7.23 -0.99 40.43
N THR A 197 7.42 0.18 39.84
CA THR A 197 6.62 1.37 40.13
C THR A 197 5.33 1.27 39.29
N GLU A 198 4.23 1.95 39.66
CA GLU A 198 2.98 1.87 38.88
C GLU A 198 3.13 2.23 37.39
N SER A 199 4.18 2.97 37.03
CA SER A 199 4.57 3.27 35.64
C SER A 199 5.14 2.06 34.86
N ASP A 200 5.62 1.00 35.51
CA ASP A 200 6.07 -0.25 34.87
C ASP A 200 4.89 -1.22 34.61
N MET A 201 3.75 -1.02 35.26
CA MET A 201 2.52 -1.80 35.01
C MET A 201 1.60 -1.14 33.96
N GLU A 202 1.85 0.12 33.58
CA GLU A 202 1.05 0.87 32.60
C GLU A 202 1.51 0.57 31.15
N GLY A 203 1.56 -0.70 30.77
CA GLY A 203 1.97 -1.10 29.41
C GLY A 203 1.86 -2.59 29.05
N ASP A 204 1.62 -3.49 30.01
CA ASP A 204 1.60 -4.95 29.79
C ASP A 204 0.19 -5.54 29.86
N ASP A 205 -0.77 -4.91 29.18
CA ASP A 205 -2.10 -5.50 28.97
C ASP A 205 -2.52 -5.39 27.49
N SER A 206 -1.56 -5.65 26.60
CA SER A 206 -1.81 -5.84 25.17
C SER A 206 -0.82 -6.81 24.53
N SER A 207 -1.17 -8.10 24.60
CA SER A 207 -0.88 -9.13 23.59
C SER A 207 0.58 -9.35 23.18
N SER A 208 1.39 -9.94 24.05
CA SER A 208 2.71 -10.51 23.70
C SER A 208 2.60 -12.02 23.43
N ASP A 209 1.94 -12.39 22.33
CA ASP A 209 2.01 -13.77 21.80
C ASP A 209 1.95 -13.85 20.26
N ASP A 210 1.83 -12.72 19.55
CA ASP A 210 1.70 -12.68 18.07
C ASP A 210 2.97 -12.18 17.33
N ASP A 211 4.03 -11.77 18.03
CA ASP A 211 5.25 -11.20 17.46
C ASP A 211 6.52 -12.04 17.75
N ASP A 212 6.42 -13.38 17.81
CA ASP A 212 7.62 -14.22 17.80
C ASP A 212 8.16 -14.32 16.36
N PRO A 213 9.32 -13.72 16.02
CA PRO A 213 9.87 -13.78 14.65
C PRO A 213 10.26 -15.19 14.23
N SER A 214 10.30 -16.16 15.16
CA SER A 214 10.56 -17.56 14.85
C SER A 214 9.38 -18.23 14.15
N THR A 215 8.13 -17.85 14.46
CA THR A 215 6.93 -18.38 13.79
C THR A 215 6.75 -17.84 12.37
N TRP A 216 7.43 -16.74 12.01
CA TRP A 216 7.49 -16.24 10.63
C TRP A 216 8.10 -17.26 9.67
N PHE A 217 8.88 -18.21 10.19
CA PHE A 217 9.50 -19.29 9.42
C PHE A 217 8.84 -20.66 9.63
N GLU A 218 7.85 -20.76 10.51
CA GLU A 218 7.07 -21.98 10.73
C GLU A 218 5.92 -22.03 9.72
N ASP A 219 6.24 -22.56 8.54
CA ASP A 219 5.26 -22.80 7.48
C ASP A 219 4.41 -24.03 7.83
N ASN A 220 3.15 -23.80 8.22
CA ASN A 220 2.16 -24.86 8.45
C ASN A 220 1.54 -25.40 7.15
N GLN A 221 1.99 -24.94 5.98
CA GLN A 221 1.59 -25.46 4.69
C GLN A 221 2.69 -26.40 4.16
N ASP A 222 2.45 -27.70 4.29
CA ASP A 222 3.18 -28.75 3.58
C ASP A 222 2.86 -28.77 2.06
N ASP A 223 2.66 -27.59 1.46
CA ASP A 223 2.40 -27.38 0.03
C ASP A 223 3.70 -27.19 -0.78
N GLY A 224 4.86 -27.48 -0.18
CA GLY A 224 6.10 -27.76 -0.90
C GLY A 224 6.58 -26.64 -1.83
N ARG A 225 6.23 -25.37 -1.60
CA ARG A 225 6.74 -24.23 -2.40
C ARG A 225 7.82 -23.44 -1.65
N LYS A 226 8.75 -24.17 -1.04
CA LYS A 226 10.07 -23.67 -0.66
C LYS A 226 11.09 -24.35 -1.56
N GLY A 227 11.56 -23.63 -2.58
CA GLY A 227 12.44 -24.16 -3.62
C GLY A 227 11.74 -24.33 -4.96
N GLN A 228 11.20 -23.23 -5.53
CA GLN A 228 11.07 -23.22 -6.99
C GLN A 228 12.45 -23.55 -7.57
N ASP A 229 12.50 -24.58 -8.40
CA ASP A 229 13.71 -24.94 -9.13
C ASP A 229 14.18 -23.67 -9.86
N ILE A 230 15.36 -23.17 -9.51
CA ILE A 230 15.97 -22.06 -10.24
C ILE A 230 16.38 -22.67 -11.57
N VAL A 231 15.47 -22.62 -12.55
CA VAL A 231 15.81 -22.91 -13.93
C VAL A 231 16.77 -21.81 -14.35
N TYR A 232 18.06 -22.14 -14.41
CA TYR A 232 19.05 -21.28 -15.00
C TYR A 232 18.59 -20.98 -16.43
N PRO A 233 18.47 -19.70 -16.81
CA PRO A 233 18.22 -19.37 -18.20
C PRO A 233 19.34 -19.98 -19.04
N ASP A 234 18.99 -20.76 -20.06
CA ASP A 234 19.95 -21.28 -21.01
C ASP A 234 20.75 -20.11 -21.62
N GLU A 235 22.06 -20.25 -21.77
CA GLU A 235 22.97 -19.19 -22.23
C GLU A 235 22.75 -18.79 -23.71
N GLU A 236 21.79 -19.42 -24.38
CA GLU A 236 21.63 -19.40 -25.84
C GLU A 236 20.26 -18.89 -26.30
N ASP A 237 19.81 -17.68 -25.92
CA ASP A 237 19.00 -16.83 -26.83
C ASP A 237 18.71 -15.40 -26.32
N TYR A 238 19.73 -14.56 -26.14
CA TYR A 238 19.49 -13.13 -25.87
C TYR A 238 18.96 -12.35 -27.09
N SER A 239 18.94 -12.98 -28.27
CA SER A 239 18.46 -12.43 -29.54
C SER A 239 17.00 -11.99 -29.50
N LYS A 240 16.19 -12.61 -28.63
CA LYS A 240 14.75 -12.34 -28.53
C LYS A 240 14.40 -11.27 -27.50
N VAL A 241 15.29 -10.98 -26.55
CA VAL A 241 15.00 -10.09 -25.40
C VAL A 241 15.26 -8.63 -25.74
N ILE A 242 16.26 -8.33 -26.58
CA ILE A 242 16.55 -6.97 -27.03
C ILE A 242 16.34 -6.88 -28.54
N ARG A 243 15.16 -6.42 -28.95
CA ARG A 243 14.92 -5.99 -30.34
C ARG A 243 15.45 -4.57 -30.49
N VAL A 244 16.63 -4.44 -31.09
CA VAL A 244 17.16 -3.15 -31.50
C VAL A 244 16.41 -2.70 -32.75
N ASP A 245 15.71 -1.58 -32.66
CA ASP A 245 15.05 -0.96 -33.82
C ASP A 245 16.11 -0.19 -34.61
N GLU A 246 16.65 -0.82 -35.65
CA GLU A 246 17.74 -0.28 -36.48
C GLU A 246 17.38 1.06 -37.13
N SER A 247 16.09 1.36 -37.29
CA SER A 247 15.59 2.66 -37.79
C SER A 247 15.93 3.85 -36.89
N LYS A 248 16.24 3.59 -35.61
CA LYS A 248 16.56 4.60 -34.60
C LYS A 248 18.06 4.78 -34.37
N ILE A 249 18.88 3.86 -34.87
CA ILE A 249 20.34 4.01 -34.85
C ILE A 249 20.68 4.94 -36.01
N ARG A 250 20.85 6.24 -35.72
CA ARG A 250 21.53 7.16 -36.62
C ARG A 250 22.99 6.73 -36.70
N CYS A 251 23.31 5.86 -37.64
CA CYS A 251 24.66 5.66 -38.11
C CYS A 251 25.13 6.98 -38.73
N TYR A 252 25.94 7.75 -38.00
CA TYR A 252 26.84 8.71 -38.62
C TYR A 252 27.91 7.89 -39.33
N SER A 253 27.62 7.47 -40.56
CA SER A 253 28.62 7.03 -41.52
C SER A 253 28.92 8.22 -42.43
N ASP A 254 29.86 9.06 -42.01
CA ASP A 254 30.52 10.02 -42.88
C ASP A 254 32.01 10.07 -42.51
N TRP A 255 32.79 9.45 -43.40
CA TRP A 255 34.23 9.59 -43.68
C TRP A 255 35.27 9.27 -42.59
#